data_AF-A0A6N8HYN2-F1
#
_entry.id   AF-A0A6N8HYN2-F1
#
_cell.length_a   1.000
_cell.length_b   1.000
_cell.length_c   1.000
_cell.angle_alpha   90.00
_cell.angle_beta   90.00
_cell.angle_gamma   90.00
#
_symmetry.space_group_name_H-M   'P 1'
#
loop_
_entity.id
_entity.type
_entity.pdbx_description
1 polymer ?
#
loop_
_entity_poly.entity_id
_entity_poly.type
_entity_poly.pdbx_seq_one_letter_code
_entity_poly.pdbx_strand_id
1 'polypeptide(L)'
;MLIYLYRKVGFILDAFLFEDFTKCAMLRAAFWGIMGIILFALPNFLLDGMFYAIVGYMLADGIWRIVKFVRESAANHIHDKKAGSPLRYFSLVIAVLLLVVVAHSIIFRHFLIQITPVYLGGLLLLEGIIYFVIALCANTFPQRGLLVFLSVIAFLGGAAVLVFTFGFGVGGIPGLTKVSGTALLLACLYELAAYLIYRKNVTAQTRRI
;
A
#
# COMPACT_ATOMS: atom_id res chain seq x y z
N MET A 1 17.31 7.85 30.36
CA MET A 1 17.33 6.40 30.05
C MET A 1 16.04 5.91 29.40
N LEU A 2 14.84 6.28 29.90
CA LEU A 2 13.56 5.91 29.26
C LEU A 2 13.36 6.44 27.82
N ILE A 3 13.81 7.66 27.52
CA ILE A 3 13.73 8.24 26.15
C ILE A 3 14.62 7.47 25.16
N TYR A 4 15.75 6.95 25.61
CA TYR A 4 16.63 6.10 24.80
C TYR A 4 16.02 4.71 24.58
N LEU A 5 15.33 4.15 25.58
CA LEU A 5 14.62 2.89 25.42
C LEU A 5 13.44 3.03 24.46
N TYR A 6 12.66 4.11 24.55
CA TYR A 6 11.53 4.38 23.66
C TYR A 6 11.99 4.63 22.21
N ARG A 7 13.09 5.37 22.03
CA ARG A 7 13.69 5.60 20.70
C ARG A 7 14.27 4.31 20.11
N LYS A 8 14.84 3.43 20.94
CA LYS A 8 15.41 2.15 20.50
C LYS A 8 14.32 1.11 20.18
N VAL A 9 13.26 1.05 20.98
CA VAL A 9 12.09 0.18 20.73
C VAL A 9 11.29 0.68 19.53
N GLY A 10 11.08 2.00 19.41
CA GLY A 10 10.48 2.62 18.22
C GLY A 10 11.27 2.32 16.95
N PHE A 11 12.59 2.49 16.99
CA PHE A 11 13.46 2.19 15.85
C PHE A 11 13.48 0.71 15.44
N ILE A 12 13.41 -0.21 16.40
CA ILE A 12 13.29 -1.66 16.11
C ILE A 12 11.92 -1.97 15.48
N LEU A 13 10.86 -1.33 15.96
CA LEU A 13 9.52 -1.47 15.42
C LEU A 13 9.41 -0.89 14.00
N ASP A 14 10.01 0.27 13.78
CA ASP A 14 10.10 0.97 12.49
C ASP A 14 10.85 0.12 11.46
N ALA A 15 11.97 -0.48 11.86
CA ALA A 15 12.76 -1.36 11.01
C ALA A 15 11.99 -2.64 10.64
N PHE A 16 11.28 -3.25 11.59
CA PHE A 16 10.46 -4.43 11.35
C PHE A 16 9.29 -4.13 10.40
N LEU A 17 8.58 -3.01 10.60
CA LEU A 17 7.50 -2.56 9.73
C LEU A 17 8.00 -2.28 8.30
N PHE A 18 9.16 -1.63 8.17
CA PHE A 18 9.78 -1.37 6.86
C PHE A 18 10.17 -2.67 6.16
N GLU A 19 10.81 -3.61 6.85
CA GLU A 19 11.21 -4.90 6.28
C GLU A 19 10.02 -5.76 5.83
N ASP A 20 8.99 -5.87 6.67
CA ASP A 20 7.78 -6.65 6.35
C ASP A 20 7.06 -6.06 5.14
N PHE A 21 6.97 -4.73 5.08
CA PHE A 21 6.33 -4.04 3.98
C PHE A 21 7.12 -4.20 2.67
N THR A 22 8.44 -4.08 2.73
CA THR A 22 9.31 -4.12 1.54
C THR A 22 9.48 -5.52 0.95
N LYS A 23 9.25 -6.60 1.72
CA LYS A 23 9.22 -7.99 1.21
C LYS A 23 8.19 -8.21 0.10
N CYS A 24 7.02 -7.58 0.22
CA CYS A 24 5.95 -7.68 -0.79
C CYS A 24 5.89 -6.47 -1.74
N ALA A 25 6.77 -5.48 -1.56
CA ALA A 25 6.77 -4.25 -2.37
C ALA A 25 6.95 -4.52 -3.86
N MET A 26 7.74 -5.54 -4.25
CA MET A 26 7.90 -5.89 -5.65
C MET A 26 6.59 -6.35 -6.31
N LEU A 27 5.77 -7.14 -5.59
CA LEU A 27 4.48 -7.60 -6.09
C LEU A 27 3.48 -6.43 -6.20
N ARG A 28 3.45 -5.55 -5.19
CA ARG A 28 2.60 -4.34 -5.21
C ARG A 28 3.03 -3.37 -6.32
N ALA A 29 4.33 -3.17 -6.51
CA ALA A 29 4.86 -2.37 -7.63
C ALA A 29 4.41 -2.94 -8.97
N ALA A 30 4.55 -4.26 -9.17
CA ALA A 30 4.09 -4.92 -10.39
C ALA A 30 2.58 -4.74 -10.61
N PHE A 31 1.77 -4.91 -9.56
CA PHE A 31 0.34 -4.68 -9.61
C PHE A 31 0.01 -3.24 -10.06
N TRP A 32 0.54 -2.23 -9.35
CA TRP A 32 0.29 -0.82 -9.70
C TRP A 32 0.81 -0.44 -11.09
N GLY A 33 1.97 -0.98 -11.47
CA GLY A 33 2.56 -0.76 -12.79
C GLY A 33 1.70 -1.34 -13.92
N ILE A 34 1.28 -2.60 -13.81
CA ILE A 34 0.42 -3.26 -14.79
C ILE A 34 -0.91 -2.51 -14.92
N MET A 35 -1.52 -2.18 -13.78
CA MET A 35 -2.80 -1.45 -13.75
C MET A 35 -2.67 -0.06 -14.37
N GLY A 36 -1.57 0.66 -14.12
CA GLY A 36 -1.29 1.95 -14.75
C GLY A 36 -1.13 1.84 -16.27
N ILE A 37 -0.36 0.85 -16.75
CA ILE A 37 -0.14 0.61 -18.19
C ILE A 37 -1.45 0.24 -18.90
N ILE A 38 -2.24 -0.67 -18.31
CA ILE A 38 -3.55 -1.06 -18.86
C ILE A 38 -4.45 0.16 -18.95
N LEU A 39 -4.44 1.04 -17.95
CA LEU A 39 -5.27 2.24 -17.95
C LEU A 39 -4.93 3.20 -19.09
N PHE A 40 -3.64 3.30 -19.45
CA PHE A 40 -3.22 4.07 -20.64
C PHE A 40 -3.63 3.40 -21.95
N ALA A 41 -3.57 2.06 -22.03
CA ALA A 41 -3.93 1.32 -23.23
C ALA A 41 -5.45 1.21 -23.45
N LEU A 42 -6.22 1.08 -22.38
CA LEU A 42 -7.66 0.79 -22.36
C LEU A 42 -8.38 1.74 -21.39
N PRO A 43 -8.80 2.94 -21.84
CA PRO A 43 -9.42 3.93 -20.94
C PRO A 43 -10.71 3.46 -20.27
N ASN A 44 -11.49 2.62 -20.96
CA ASN A 44 -12.74 2.03 -20.46
C ASN A 44 -12.50 1.08 -19.27
N PHE A 45 -11.28 0.61 -19.08
CA PHE A 45 -10.90 -0.23 -17.95
C PHE A 45 -11.09 0.49 -16.60
N LEU A 46 -11.03 1.83 -16.57
CA LEU A 46 -11.18 2.62 -15.34
C LEU A 46 -12.53 2.39 -14.63
N LEU A 47 -13.61 2.27 -15.41
CA LEU A 47 -14.96 2.20 -14.85
C LEU A 47 -15.39 0.77 -14.53
N ASP A 48 -14.89 -0.22 -15.27
CA ASP A 48 -15.31 -1.61 -15.12
C ASP A 48 -14.19 -2.48 -14.53
N GLY A 49 -13.15 -2.79 -15.32
CA GLY A 49 -12.10 -3.72 -14.89
C GLY A 49 -11.28 -3.28 -13.67
N MET A 50 -11.08 -1.97 -13.48
CA MET A 50 -10.38 -1.40 -12.34
C MET A 50 -11.11 -1.70 -11.02
N PHE A 51 -12.45 -1.72 -11.03
CA PHE A 51 -13.25 -2.06 -9.85
C PHE A 51 -12.88 -3.46 -9.35
N TYR A 52 -12.91 -4.45 -10.25
CA TYR A 52 -12.57 -5.83 -9.91
C TYR A 52 -11.13 -5.99 -9.45
N ALA A 53 -10.20 -5.24 -10.04
CA ALA A 53 -8.81 -5.28 -9.61
C ALA A 53 -8.61 -4.68 -8.22
N ILE A 54 -9.28 -3.56 -7.89
CA ILE A 54 -9.25 -2.97 -6.54
C ILE A 54 -9.85 -3.94 -5.51
N VAL A 55 -11.03 -4.49 -5.80
CA VAL A 55 -11.70 -5.46 -4.92
C VAL A 55 -10.85 -6.71 -4.74
N GLY A 56 -10.25 -7.21 -5.82
CA GLY A 56 -9.33 -8.35 -5.79
C GLY A 56 -8.07 -8.07 -4.96
N TYR A 57 -7.49 -6.87 -5.08
CA TYR A 57 -6.37 -6.42 -4.27
C TYR A 57 -6.72 -6.40 -2.78
N MET A 58 -7.86 -5.79 -2.41
CA MET A 58 -8.34 -5.75 -1.02
C MET A 58 -8.61 -7.15 -0.46
N LEU A 59 -9.16 -8.05 -1.27
CA LEU A 59 -9.41 -9.44 -0.89
C LEU A 59 -8.08 -10.17 -0.64
N ALA A 60 -7.11 -10.04 -1.56
CA ALA A 60 -5.80 -10.66 -1.42
C ALA A 60 -5.05 -10.14 -0.18
N ASP A 61 -5.09 -8.83 0.08
CA ASP A 61 -4.47 -8.24 1.29
C ASP A 61 -5.16 -8.75 2.57
N GLY A 62 -6.49 -8.81 2.59
CA GLY A 62 -7.26 -9.36 3.70
C GLY A 62 -6.90 -10.82 4.01
N ILE A 63 -6.87 -11.68 2.98
CA ILE A 63 -6.50 -13.09 3.11
C ILE A 63 -5.05 -13.23 3.61
N TRP A 64 -4.11 -12.46 3.04
CA TRP A 64 -2.71 -12.51 3.43
C TRP A 64 -2.50 -12.17 4.90
N ARG A 65 -3.19 -11.13 5.41
CA ARG A 65 -3.15 -10.74 6.83
C ARG A 65 -3.69 -11.84 7.74
N ILE A 66 -4.75 -12.54 7.35
CA ILE A 66 -5.29 -13.68 8.10
C ILE A 66 -4.30 -14.84 8.13
N VAL A 67 -3.73 -15.21 6.98
CA VAL A 67 -2.74 -16.30 6.88
C VAL A 67 -1.52 -16.00 7.75
N LYS A 68 -1.04 -14.76 7.72
CA LYS A 68 0.07 -14.31 8.57
C LYS A 68 -0.27 -14.42 10.05
N PHE A 69 -1.45 -13.96 10.46
CA PHE A 69 -1.94 -14.11 11.82
C PHE A 69 -1.97 -15.57 12.27
N VAL A 70 -2.51 -16.47 11.45
CA VAL A 70 -2.62 -17.91 11.75
C VAL A 70 -1.23 -18.54 11.88
N ARG A 71 -0.31 -18.26 10.93
CA ARG A 71 1.06 -18.80 10.95
C ARG A 71 1.82 -18.38 12.20
N GLU A 72 1.74 -17.10 12.57
CA GLU A 72 2.38 -16.57 13.77
C GLU A 72 1.71 -17.07 15.05
N SER A 73 0.39 -17.26 15.05
CA SER A 73 -0.33 -17.82 16.20
C SER A 73 0.05 -19.29 16.44
N ALA A 74 0.20 -20.07 15.38
CA ALA A 74 0.66 -21.46 15.46
C ALA A 74 2.11 -21.55 15.97
N ALA A 75 3.02 -20.70 15.49
CA ALA A 75 4.42 -20.68 15.93
C ALA A 75 4.57 -20.24 17.40
N ASN A 76 3.77 -19.28 17.86
CA ASN A 76 3.81 -18.82 19.26
C ASN A 76 3.20 -19.84 20.24
N HIS A 77 2.23 -20.65 19.79
CA HIS A 77 1.68 -21.74 20.59
C HIS A 77 2.71 -22.86 20.85
N ILE A 78 3.71 -23.01 19.97
CA ILE A 78 4.81 -23.97 20.13
C ILE A 78 5.90 -23.44 21.09
N HIS A 79 6.10 -22.11 21.16
CA HIS A 79 7.19 -21.50 21.92
C HIS A 79 6.80 -20.89 23.28
N ASP A 80 5.56 -21.09 23.74
CA ASP A 80 5.03 -20.65 25.05
C ASP A 80 5.29 -19.16 25.39
N LYS A 81 5.49 -18.33 24.36
CA LYS A 81 5.68 -16.88 24.50
C LYS A 81 4.32 -16.20 24.50
N LYS A 82 3.76 -16.00 25.70
CA LYS A 82 2.46 -15.38 25.97
C LYS A 82 2.45 -13.86 25.80
N ALA A 83 3.06 -13.33 24.75
CA ALA A 83 2.98 -11.92 24.38
C ALA A 83 2.37 -11.81 22.98
N GLY A 84 1.04 -11.89 22.90
CA GLY A 84 0.33 -11.49 21.70
C GLY A 84 0.56 -10.00 21.48
N SER A 85 1.39 -9.63 20.51
CA SER A 85 1.70 -8.22 20.24
C SER A 85 0.40 -7.49 19.86
N PRO A 86 0.14 -6.29 20.40
CA PRO A 86 -1.08 -5.54 20.09
C PRO A 86 -1.23 -5.24 18.58
N LEU A 87 -0.11 -5.12 17.87
CA LEU A 87 -0.06 -4.96 16.41
C LEU A 87 -0.68 -6.14 15.65
N ARG A 88 -0.57 -7.37 16.19
CA ARG A 88 -1.11 -8.57 15.56
C ARG A 88 -2.64 -8.56 15.55
N TYR A 89 -3.26 -8.21 16.68
CA TYR A 89 -4.72 -8.07 16.76
C TYR A 89 -5.22 -6.92 15.90
N PHE A 90 -4.50 -5.81 15.87
CA PHE A 90 -4.83 -4.69 14.99
C PHE A 90 -4.81 -5.10 13.50
N SER A 91 -3.81 -5.88 13.06
CA SER A 91 -3.76 -6.41 11.70
C SER A 91 -4.93 -7.35 11.39
N LEU A 92 -5.38 -8.16 12.35
CA LEU A 92 -6.54 -9.03 12.18
C LEU A 92 -7.83 -8.23 12.03
N VAL A 93 -8.03 -7.20 12.86
CA VAL A 93 -9.19 -6.30 12.78
C VAL A 93 -9.25 -5.62 11.41
N ILE A 94 -8.11 -5.13 10.90
CA ILE A 94 -8.03 -4.58 9.54
C ILE A 94 -8.42 -5.63 8.50
N ALA A 95 -7.94 -6.87 8.62
CA ALA A 95 -8.25 -7.93 7.68
C ALA A 95 -9.76 -8.25 7.63
N VAL A 96 -10.40 -8.34 8.79
CA VAL A 96 -11.86 -8.55 8.88
C VAL A 96 -12.61 -7.37 8.27
N LEU A 97 -12.18 -6.13 8.56
CA LEU A 97 -12.78 -4.94 7.98
C LEU A 97 -12.66 -4.91 6.45
N LEU A 98 -11.50 -5.30 5.90
CA LEU A 98 -11.30 -5.42 4.45
C LEU A 98 -12.26 -6.45 3.84
N LEU A 99 -12.47 -7.61 4.48
CA LEU A 99 -13.42 -8.61 4.00
C LEU A 99 -14.86 -8.10 4.01
N VAL A 100 -15.25 -7.34 5.04
CA VAL A 100 -16.58 -6.68 5.09
C VAL A 100 -16.72 -5.69 3.94
N VAL A 101 -15.70 -4.86 3.69
CA VAL A 101 -15.68 -3.91 2.56
C VAL A 101 -15.76 -4.65 1.23
N VAL A 102 -15.05 -5.77 1.05
CA VAL A 102 -15.10 -6.60 -0.16
C VAL A 102 -16.50 -7.19 -0.36
N ALA A 103 -17.09 -7.78 0.69
CA ALA A 103 -18.43 -8.33 0.62
C ALA A 103 -19.46 -7.25 0.26
N HIS A 104 -19.36 -6.07 0.88
CA HIS A 104 -20.20 -4.92 0.55
C HIS A 104 -20.00 -4.48 -0.90
N SER A 105 -18.74 -4.45 -1.37
CA SER A 105 -18.38 -4.09 -2.74
C SER A 105 -19.01 -5.03 -3.77
N ILE A 106 -19.03 -6.34 -3.49
CA ILE A 106 -19.62 -7.34 -4.38
C ILE A 106 -21.15 -7.23 -4.43
N ILE A 107 -21.79 -7.01 -3.29
CA ILE A 107 -23.26 -6.88 -3.19
C ILE A 107 -23.74 -5.63 -3.95
N PHE A 108 -23.07 -4.50 -3.74
CA PHE A 108 -23.44 -3.21 -4.33
C PHE A 108 -22.69 -2.90 -5.64
N ARG A 109 -22.13 -3.91 -6.30
CA ARG A 109 -21.25 -3.73 -7.49
C ARG A 109 -21.84 -2.79 -8.54
N HIS A 110 -23.14 -2.90 -8.81
CA HIS A 110 -23.79 -2.13 -9.86
C HIS A 110 -23.75 -0.62 -9.60
N PHE A 111 -23.80 -0.21 -8.33
CA PHE A 111 -23.71 1.19 -7.93
C PHE A 111 -22.27 1.64 -7.79
N LEU A 112 -21.38 0.77 -7.29
CA LEU A 112 -20.01 1.14 -6.95
C LEU A 112 -19.07 1.20 -8.17
N ILE A 113 -19.37 0.45 -9.24
CA ILE A 113 -18.64 0.52 -10.52
C ILE A 113 -18.61 1.95 -11.07
N GLN A 114 -19.70 2.72 -10.91
CA GLN A 114 -19.76 4.11 -11.38
C GLN A 114 -18.87 5.06 -10.54
N ILE A 115 -18.58 4.68 -9.30
CA ILE A 115 -17.81 5.45 -8.32
C ILE A 115 -16.36 4.91 -8.22
N THR A 116 -15.97 3.94 -9.07
CA THR A 116 -14.62 3.35 -9.09
C THR A 116 -13.46 4.35 -9.07
N PRO A 117 -13.51 5.49 -9.79
CA PRO A 117 -12.44 6.49 -9.71
C PRO A 117 -12.27 7.10 -8.31
N VAL A 118 -13.37 7.23 -7.54
CA VAL A 118 -13.33 7.66 -6.14
C VAL A 118 -12.68 6.60 -5.27
N TYR A 119 -13.02 5.32 -5.47
CA TYR A 119 -12.37 4.21 -4.77
C TYR A 119 -10.86 4.19 -5.05
N LEU A 120 -10.46 4.35 -6.31
CA LEU A 120 -9.07 4.40 -6.72
C LEU A 120 -8.33 5.58 -6.07
N GLY A 121 -8.90 6.78 -6.15
CA GLY A 121 -8.32 7.98 -5.55
C GLY A 121 -8.20 7.89 -4.03
N GLY A 122 -9.24 7.37 -3.37
CA GLY A 122 -9.23 7.13 -1.92
C GLY A 122 -8.19 6.09 -1.50
N LEU A 123 -8.06 4.99 -2.26
CA LEU A 123 -7.04 3.98 -2.02
C LEU A 123 -5.63 4.53 -2.20
N LEU A 124 -5.39 5.30 -3.27
CA LEU A 124 -4.10 5.96 -3.51
C LEU A 124 -3.74 7.00 -2.44
N LEU A 125 -4.71 7.72 -1.90
CA LEU A 125 -4.49 8.63 -0.77
C LEU A 125 -4.08 7.85 0.49
N LEU A 126 -4.81 6.77 0.80
CA LEU A 126 -4.50 5.92 1.94
C LEU A 126 -3.10 5.30 1.81
N GLU A 127 -2.78 4.75 0.63
CA GLU A 127 -1.45 4.22 0.32
C GLU A 127 -0.39 5.33 0.40
N GLY A 128 -0.67 6.55 -0.08
CA GLY A 128 0.23 7.70 0.07
C GLY A 128 0.56 8.03 1.53
N ILE A 129 -0.41 7.94 2.43
CA ILE A 129 -0.19 8.10 3.89
C ILE A 129 0.66 6.95 4.43
N ILE A 130 0.36 5.71 4.05
CA ILE A 130 1.13 4.53 4.46
C ILE A 130 2.58 4.64 3.97
N TYR A 131 2.78 5.02 2.72
CA TYR A 131 4.08 5.31 2.12
C TYR A 131 4.82 6.39 2.92
N PHE A 132 4.16 7.47 3.30
CA PHE A 132 4.77 8.52 4.10
C PHE A 132 5.24 7.98 5.46
N VAL A 133 4.42 7.21 6.17
CA VAL A 133 4.79 6.59 7.45
C VAL A 133 6.00 5.67 7.27
N ILE A 134 6.01 4.83 6.23
CA ILE A 134 7.11 3.90 5.94
C ILE A 134 8.38 4.64 5.54
N ALA A 135 8.26 5.74 4.81
CA ALA A 135 9.39 6.59 4.44
C ALA A 135 10.07 7.17 5.68
N LEU A 136 9.30 7.53 6.72
CA LEU A 136 9.85 8.00 7.99
C LEU A 136 10.64 6.92 8.75
N CYS A 137 10.30 5.64 8.55
CA CYS A 137 10.98 4.48 9.13
C CYS A 137 12.30 4.11 8.41
N ALA A 138 12.67 4.79 7.31
CA ALA A 138 13.88 4.47 6.55
C ALA A 138 15.17 4.83 7.30
N ASN A 139 16.18 3.95 7.16
CA ASN A 139 17.36 3.94 8.02
C ASN A 139 18.40 5.04 7.73
N THR A 140 18.45 5.55 6.50
CA THR A 140 19.45 6.56 6.09
C THR A 140 18.79 7.85 5.62
N PHE A 141 19.39 8.98 5.97
CA PHE A 141 18.90 10.33 5.66
C PHE A 141 18.58 10.55 4.16
N PRO A 142 19.46 10.19 3.19
CA PRO A 142 19.15 10.39 1.77
C PRO A 142 18.04 9.46 1.24
N GLN A 143 17.94 8.22 1.74
CA GLN A 143 16.87 7.30 1.37
C GLN A 143 15.52 7.78 1.91
N ARG A 144 15.51 8.26 3.15
CA ARG A 144 14.33 8.85 3.79
C ARG A 144 13.83 10.07 3.03
N GLY A 145 14.72 10.99 2.65
CA GLY A 145 14.36 12.17 1.86
C GLY A 145 13.71 11.81 0.52
N LEU A 146 14.31 10.88 -0.22
CA LEU A 146 13.77 10.39 -1.49
C LEU A 146 12.38 9.76 -1.32
N LEU A 147 12.21 8.84 -0.36
CA LEU A 147 10.94 8.16 -0.14
C LEU A 147 9.86 9.14 0.33
N VAL A 148 10.19 10.08 1.22
CA VAL A 148 9.23 11.12 1.64
C VAL A 148 8.76 11.92 0.43
N PHE A 149 9.68 12.36 -0.43
CA PHE A 149 9.32 13.10 -1.64
C PHE A 149 8.40 12.30 -2.58
N LEU A 150 8.73 11.03 -2.86
CA LEU A 150 7.85 10.19 -3.69
C LEU A 150 6.50 9.91 -3.02
N SER A 151 6.43 9.75 -1.70
CA SER A 151 5.17 9.53 -0.98
C SER A 151 4.24 10.74 -1.08
N VAL A 152 4.79 11.95 -0.99
CA VAL A 152 4.04 13.21 -1.17
C VAL A 152 3.51 13.30 -2.60
N ILE A 153 4.31 12.95 -3.59
CA ILE A 153 3.86 12.92 -4.99
C ILE A 153 2.75 11.88 -5.20
N ALA A 154 2.89 10.68 -4.65
CA ALA A 154 1.86 9.64 -4.74
C ALA A 154 0.54 10.08 -4.07
N PHE A 155 0.64 10.71 -2.90
CA PHE A 155 -0.51 11.31 -2.20
C PHE A 155 -1.18 12.40 -3.04
N LEU A 156 -0.39 13.32 -3.62
CA LEU A 156 -0.92 14.34 -4.53
C LEU A 156 -1.55 13.73 -5.78
N GLY A 157 -1.03 12.60 -6.28
CA GLY A 157 -1.63 11.82 -7.35
C GLY A 157 -3.03 11.31 -6.98
N GLY A 158 -3.18 10.72 -5.78
CA GLY A 158 -4.49 10.30 -5.25
C GLY A 158 -5.46 11.47 -5.09
N ALA A 159 -4.98 12.60 -4.56
CA ALA A 159 -5.77 13.82 -4.44
C ALA A 159 -6.23 14.34 -5.81
N ALA A 160 -5.34 14.34 -6.80
CA ALA A 160 -5.66 14.74 -8.17
C ALA A 160 -6.74 13.85 -8.78
N VAL A 161 -6.67 12.53 -8.58
CA VAL A 161 -7.72 11.60 -9.04
C VAL A 161 -9.08 11.98 -8.44
N LEU A 162 -9.15 12.28 -7.14
CA LEU A 162 -10.41 12.70 -6.52
C LEU A 162 -10.90 14.06 -7.04
N VAL A 163 -10.01 15.04 -7.15
CA VAL A 163 -10.36 16.37 -7.67
C VAL A 163 -10.88 16.26 -9.10
N PHE A 164 -10.25 15.48 -9.96
CA PHE A 164 -10.72 15.26 -11.34
C PHE A 164 -12.01 14.43 -11.41
N THR A 165 -12.31 13.63 -10.38
CA THR A 165 -13.55 12.86 -10.29
C THR A 165 -14.74 13.75 -9.93
N PHE A 166 -14.57 14.71 -9.03
CA PHE A 166 -15.66 15.58 -8.54
C PHE A 166 -15.68 17.00 -9.13
N GLY A 167 -14.53 17.52 -9.55
CA GLY A 167 -14.31 18.89 -9.97
C GLY A 167 -13.97 18.98 -11.45
N PHE A 168 -14.99 19.10 -12.30
CA PHE A 168 -14.91 19.61 -13.67
C PHE A 168 -13.70 19.11 -14.49
N GLY A 169 -13.74 17.84 -14.89
CA GLY A 169 -12.70 17.21 -15.69
C GLY A 169 -12.44 17.95 -17.00
N VAL A 170 -11.31 18.65 -17.09
CA VAL A 170 -10.74 19.06 -18.37
C VAL A 170 -10.49 17.79 -19.19
N GLY A 171 -11.38 17.50 -20.14
CA GLY A 171 -11.32 16.30 -20.98
C GLY A 171 -12.10 15.06 -20.51
N GLY A 172 -13.00 15.18 -19.52
CA GLY A 172 -13.92 14.11 -19.11
C GLY A 172 -13.25 12.79 -18.68
N ILE A 173 -13.86 11.65 -19.01
CA ILE A 173 -13.31 10.30 -18.73
C ILE A 173 -11.87 10.14 -19.25
N PRO A 174 -11.52 10.56 -20.50
CA PRO A 174 -10.14 10.50 -20.99
C PRO A 174 -9.11 11.24 -20.12
N GLY A 175 -9.46 12.41 -19.58
CA GLY A 175 -8.59 13.16 -18.67
C GLY A 175 -8.38 12.41 -17.35
N LEU A 176 -9.47 11.91 -16.78
CA LEU A 176 -9.45 11.15 -15.53
C LEU A 176 -8.64 9.85 -15.63
N THR A 177 -8.75 9.13 -16.76
CA THR A 177 -7.95 7.93 -17.04
C THR A 177 -6.46 8.25 -17.08
N LYS A 178 -6.05 9.34 -17.73
CA LYS A 178 -4.64 9.74 -17.79
C LYS A 178 -4.09 10.10 -16.42
N VAL A 179 -4.82 10.91 -15.65
CA VAL A 179 -4.43 11.30 -14.29
C VAL A 179 -4.32 10.07 -13.38
N SER A 180 -5.31 9.18 -13.44
CA SER A 180 -5.31 7.92 -12.69
C SER A 180 -4.14 7.02 -13.09
N GLY A 181 -3.85 6.90 -14.39
CA GLY A 181 -2.74 6.08 -14.89
C GLY A 181 -1.40 6.61 -14.42
N THR A 182 -1.20 7.92 -14.51
CA THR A 182 0.00 8.58 -13.97
C THR A 182 0.13 8.37 -12.47
N ALA A 183 -0.95 8.51 -11.70
CA ALA A 183 -0.94 8.30 -10.25
C ALA A 183 -0.55 6.85 -9.88
N LEU A 184 -1.05 5.87 -10.62
CA LEU A 184 -0.69 4.45 -10.44
C LEU A 184 0.79 4.18 -10.76
N LEU A 185 1.32 4.78 -11.83
CA LEU A 185 2.75 4.68 -12.16
C LEU A 185 3.62 5.34 -11.10
N LEU A 186 3.20 6.47 -10.52
CA LEU A 186 3.90 7.13 -9.42
C LEU A 186 3.92 6.25 -8.16
N ALA A 187 2.81 5.59 -7.82
CA ALA A 187 2.76 4.61 -6.74
C ALA A 187 3.69 3.41 -7.01
N CYS A 188 3.73 2.92 -8.25
CA CYS A 188 4.67 1.88 -8.68
C CYS A 188 6.14 2.31 -8.50
N LEU A 189 6.49 3.54 -8.90
CA LEU A 189 7.84 4.07 -8.72
C LEU A 189 8.23 4.17 -7.24
N TYR A 190 7.30 4.56 -6.36
CA TYR A 190 7.54 4.56 -4.91
C TYR A 190 7.88 3.15 -4.40
N GLU A 191 7.04 2.16 -4.72
CA GLU A 191 7.23 0.77 -4.26
C GLU A 191 8.51 0.15 -4.82
N LEU A 192 8.85 0.44 -6.08
CA LEU A 192 10.10 0.02 -6.69
C LEU A 192 11.31 0.63 -5.97
N ALA A 193 11.27 1.94 -5.67
CA ALA A 193 12.33 2.62 -4.94
C ALA A 193 12.50 2.02 -3.52
N ALA A 194 11.40 1.77 -2.82
CA ALA A 194 11.41 1.13 -1.50
C ALA A 194 12.03 -0.28 -1.54
N TYR A 195 11.65 -1.09 -2.54
CA TYR A 195 12.22 -2.43 -2.75
C TYR A 195 13.73 -2.39 -3.06
N LEU A 196 14.17 -1.49 -3.94
CA LEU A 196 15.59 -1.35 -4.29
C LEU A 196 16.44 -0.93 -3.08
N ILE A 197 15.92 -0.02 -2.25
CA ILE A 197 16.55 0.39 -1.00
C ILE A 197 16.68 -0.79 -0.05
N TYR A 198 15.61 -1.56 0.14
CA TYR A 198 15.62 -2.76 0.96
C TYR A 198 16.66 -3.77 0.47
N ARG A 199 16.64 -4.12 -0.83
CA ARG A 199 17.58 -5.08 -1.44
C ARG A 199 19.03 -4.63 -1.27
N LYS A 200 19.31 -3.33 -1.45
CA LYS A 200 20.65 -2.77 -1.25
C LYS A 200 21.10 -2.90 0.20
N ASN A 201 20.23 -2.62 1.16
CA ASN A 201 20.54 -2.71 2.59
C ASN A 201 20.81 -4.17 3.01
N VAL A 202 20.00 -5.13 2.55
CA VAL A 202 20.23 -6.56 2.80
C VAL A 202 21.56 -7.02 2.21
N THR A 203 21.84 -6.66 0.94
CA THR A 203 23.09 -7.04 0.27
C THR A 203 24.33 -6.45 0.95
N ALA A 204 24.24 -5.21 1.44
CA ALA A 204 25.33 -4.56 2.17
C ALA A 204 25.59 -5.21 3.54
N GLN A 205 24.56 -5.76 4.18
CA GLN A 205 24.68 -6.47 5.45
C GLN A 205 25.32 -7.84 5.28
N THR A 206 25.00 -8.58 4.21
CA THR A 206 25.63 -9.87 3.89
C THR A 206 27.11 -9.76 3.54
N ARG A 207 27.58 -8.63 2.96
CA ARG A 207 29.02 -8.42 2.69
C ARG A 207 29.86 -8.03 3.91
N ARG A 208 29.24 -7.73 5.06
CA ARG A 208 29.95 -7.39 6.30
C ARG A 208 30.10 -8.58 7.25
N ILE A 209 29.59 -9.75 6.86
CA ILE A 209 29.74 -11.04 7.55
C ILE A 209 30.73 -11.86 6.72
#